data_AF-A0AAD4KBI6-F1
#
_entry.id   AF-A0AAD4KBI6-F1
#
_cell.length_a   1.000
_cell.length_b   1.000
_cell.length_c   1.000
_cell.angle_alpha   90.00
_cell.angle_beta   90.00
_cell.angle_gamma   90.00
#
_symmetry.space_group_name_H-M   'P 1'
#
loop_
_entity.id
_entity.type
_entity.pdbx_description
1 polymer ?
#
loop_
_entity_poly.entity_id
_entity_poly.type
_entity_poly.pdbx_seq_one_letter_code
_entity_poly.pdbx_strand_id
1 'polypeptide(L)'
;MIIRIKYILKVNKCNFIEYISSLEESDIEAFYAIYVQYAKFEPTPGQYSSSLGPLQIFLKDIYADFSPILDCEGRVTASDYVYVYTLLMHYTCVQNPSKYFHNICENLPEIVQQYIAAFFEQTVDGLQLTRDCLRQAILNIYSNTDEYSFLVPVIAKNSTPDRLNMHRSVSCSSSITTTSVSNDGINCSSPSLTDNNKNVSIIVSAAVENTKTVSQQRERISAISEIQICAPPTPKTELLELRTRELLGLRAQLETERYEKTVLEEQILENESLINALSKENIVKKKQLSVLKATLENECEDEHNFEPKEFEKMKRRLINELSNKEAMLSERNEQLQELRAEHSKLDEKFKMSEKHVLVCMDRINELEQRLNNLMELLSEKCKEIEYLKQDKVELQQCLQEVRSELQNGREVLNASSDLLNTSLLQSSMNTTPENLATSVIDKQLREKEMENDQLRSALEFNSQQKENIEKQLQQLLFKFQLANPENSSSQLKMLQIIGQGMEQLTVSKGVEQQRVNELQ
;
A
#
# COMPACT_ATOMS: atom_id res chain seq x y z
N MET A 1 16.19 1.71 7.66
CA MET A 1 17.41 2.40 7.22
C MET A 1 17.19 3.87 6.86
N ILE A 2 16.21 4.30 6.04
CA ILE A 2 16.02 5.73 5.67
C ILE A 2 15.76 6.66 6.89
N ILE A 3 14.91 6.23 7.83
CA ILE A 3 14.69 6.93 9.12
C ILE A 3 15.92 6.87 10.05
N ARG A 4 16.86 5.95 9.79
CA ARG A 4 18.06 5.70 10.60
C ARG A 4 19.35 6.29 10.00
N ILE A 5 19.43 6.47 8.68
CA ILE A 5 20.39 7.34 7.98
C ILE A 5 20.08 8.80 8.32
N LYS A 6 18.79 9.14 8.48
CA LYS A 6 18.38 10.38 9.16
C LYS A 6 19.07 10.53 10.52
N TYR A 7 19.19 9.48 11.33
CA TYR A 7 19.92 9.53 12.62
C TYR A 7 21.44 9.70 12.44
N ILE A 8 22.04 9.03 11.44
CA ILE A 8 23.47 9.19 11.10
C ILE A 8 23.79 10.63 10.67
N LEU A 9 22.90 11.25 9.88
CA LEU A 9 23.02 12.65 9.47
C LEU A 9 22.59 13.64 10.57
N LYS A 10 21.68 13.24 11.46
CA LYS A 10 21.20 14.03 12.61
C LYS A 10 22.09 13.93 13.83
N VAL A 11 23.23 13.22 13.77
CA VAL A 11 24.23 13.38 14.82
C VAL A 11 24.73 14.82 14.73
N ASN A 12 24.25 15.67 15.62
CA ASN A 12 24.66 17.07 15.86
C ASN A 12 26.19 17.25 16.06
N LYS A 13 27.00 16.18 15.96
CA LYS A 13 28.47 16.17 16.01
C LYS A 13 29.14 16.19 14.63
N CYS A 14 28.37 15.96 13.56
CA CYS A 14 28.89 15.85 12.21
C CYS A 14 29.17 17.25 11.61
N ASN A 15 28.46 18.33 11.98
CA ASN A 15 28.64 19.69 11.40
C ASN A 15 28.59 19.76 9.85
N PHE A 16 28.17 18.69 9.16
CA PHE A 16 28.21 18.64 7.70
C PHE A 16 27.06 19.43 7.07
N ILE A 17 25.88 19.54 7.71
CA ILE A 17 24.72 20.25 7.14
C ILE A 17 23.79 20.80 8.23
N GLU A 18 23.27 22.01 8.03
CA GLU A 18 22.30 22.70 8.89
C GLU A 18 20.89 22.06 8.77
N TYR A 19 20.24 21.80 9.91
CA TYR A 19 18.86 21.30 10.10
C TYR A 19 18.09 20.80 8.86
N ILE A 20 18.08 19.49 8.62
CA ILE A 20 17.34 18.87 7.51
C ILE A 20 16.17 18.02 8.02
N SER A 21 14.98 18.18 7.41
CA SER A 21 13.77 17.43 7.76
C SER A 21 13.62 16.12 6.97
N SER A 22 14.17 16.01 5.76
CA SER A 22 14.19 14.79 4.94
C SER A 22 15.54 14.57 4.21
N LEU A 23 15.93 13.32 3.91
CA LEU A 23 17.20 13.07 3.20
C LEU A 23 17.22 13.77 1.82
N GLU A 24 16.05 13.88 1.20
CA GLU A 24 15.85 14.47 -0.12
C GLU A 24 16.05 16.00 -0.12
N GLU A 25 15.95 16.65 1.05
CA GLU A 25 16.28 18.07 1.25
C GLU A 25 17.77 18.32 1.48
N SER A 26 18.61 17.27 1.55
CA SER A 26 20.05 17.42 1.76
C SER A 26 20.79 17.80 0.49
N ASP A 27 21.72 18.75 0.61
CA ASP A 27 22.68 19.07 -0.44
C ASP A 27 23.83 18.04 -0.39
N ILE A 28 23.73 17.01 -1.25
CA ILE A 28 24.67 15.88 -1.26
C ILE A 28 26.05 16.30 -1.80
N GLU A 29 26.10 17.28 -2.69
CA GLU A 29 27.34 17.86 -3.21
C GLU A 29 28.08 18.68 -2.14
N ALA A 30 27.36 19.50 -1.36
CA ALA A 30 27.94 20.22 -0.23
C ALA A 30 28.43 19.27 0.87
N PHE A 31 27.65 18.21 1.16
CA PHE A 31 28.08 17.14 2.06
C PHE A 31 29.38 16.49 1.57
N TYR A 32 29.43 16.13 0.28
CA TYR A 32 30.56 15.45 -0.31
C TYR A 32 31.85 16.31 -0.24
N ALA A 33 31.74 17.62 -0.48
CA ALA A 33 32.87 18.55 -0.42
C ALA A 33 33.56 18.55 0.96
N ILE A 34 32.79 18.44 2.04
CA ILE A 34 33.32 18.34 3.40
C ILE A 34 33.77 16.89 3.69
N TYR A 35 33.01 15.88 3.23
CA TYR A 35 33.30 14.46 3.43
C TYR A 35 34.70 14.09 2.93
N VAL A 36 35.10 14.57 1.75
CA VAL A 36 36.42 14.30 1.16
C VAL A 36 37.57 14.75 2.05
N GLN A 37 37.42 15.85 2.79
CA GLN A 37 38.45 16.36 3.72
C GLN A 37 38.76 15.35 4.83
N TYR A 38 37.75 14.62 5.31
CA TYR A 38 37.87 13.63 6.38
C TYR A 38 38.10 12.21 5.88
N ALA A 39 37.67 11.92 4.65
CA ALA A 39 37.86 10.62 3.99
C ALA A 39 39.26 10.47 3.36
N LYS A 40 40.04 11.56 3.25
CA LYS A 40 41.37 11.60 2.62
C LYS A 40 41.37 10.98 1.20
N PHE A 41 40.32 11.26 0.44
CA PHE A 41 40.23 10.81 -0.94
C PHE A 41 41.02 11.77 -1.84
N GLU A 42 42.04 11.27 -2.53
CA GLU A 42 42.71 11.98 -3.61
C GLU A 42 42.17 11.48 -4.95
N PRO A 43 41.52 12.33 -5.77
CA PRO A 43 41.02 11.93 -7.08
C PRO A 43 42.19 11.61 -8.01
N THR A 44 42.04 10.57 -8.81
CA THR A 44 43.05 10.16 -9.79
C THR A 44 43.22 11.26 -10.83
N PRO A 45 44.43 11.86 -11.01
CA PRO A 45 44.61 12.92 -11.99
C PRO A 45 44.66 12.32 -13.41
N GLY A 46 43.50 12.17 -14.05
CA GLY A 46 43.45 11.77 -15.45
C GLY A 46 42.05 11.44 -16.00
N GLN A 47 41.72 12.07 -17.14
CA GLN A 47 40.69 11.65 -18.11
C GLN A 47 39.19 11.87 -17.79
N TYR A 48 38.83 12.89 -17.01
CA TYR A 48 37.42 13.30 -16.94
C TYR A 48 37.17 14.61 -17.69
N SER A 49 36.23 14.57 -18.62
CA SER A 49 35.71 15.74 -19.33
C SER A 49 35.20 16.77 -18.34
N SER A 50 35.39 18.06 -18.64
CA SER A 50 35.09 19.23 -17.80
C SER A 50 33.61 19.41 -17.38
N SER A 51 32.78 18.36 -17.50
CA SER A 51 31.34 18.36 -17.27
C SER A 51 30.88 17.47 -16.11
N LEU A 52 31.74 16.62 -15.51
CA LEU A 52 31.35 15.77 -14.37
C LEU A 52 31.69 16.45 -13.04
N GLY A 53 30.75 16.38 -12.09
CA GLY A 53 30.94 16.90 -10.73
C GLY A 53 31.90 16.04 -9.89
N PRO A 54 32.51 16.58 -8.81
CA PRO A 54 33.46 15.85 -7.96
C PRO A 54 32.91 14.54 -7.37
N LEU A 55 31.65 14.54 -6.95
CA LEU A 55 30.97 13.35 -6.42
C LEU A 55 30.83 12.24 -7.49
N GLN A 56 30.61 12.61 -8.74
CA GLN A 56 30.48 11.65 -9.84
C GLN A 56 31.80 11.00 -10.21
N ILE A 57 32.88 11.80 -10.17
CA ILE A 57 34.24 11.28 -10.38
C ILE A 57 34.53 10.21 -9.33
N PHE A 58 34.23 10.48 -8.06
CA PHE A 58 34.40 9.51 -6.97
C PHE A 58 33.56 8.25 -7.15
N LEU A 59 32.27 8.41 -7.46
CA LEU A 59 31.40 7.25 -7.67
C LEU A 59 31.90 6.39 -8.83
N LYS A 60 32.39 7.01 -9.91
CA LYS A 60 32.91 6.30 -11.07
C LYS A 60 34.29 5.64 -10.80
N ASP A 61 35.16 6.30 -10.04
CA ASP A 61 36.50 5.80 -9.70
C ASP A 61 36.43 4.61 -8.74
N ILE A 62 35.53 4.65 -7.75
CA ILE A 62 35.48 3.68 -6.65
C ILE A 62 34.39 2.62 -6.87
N TYR A 63 33.26 3.01 -7.46
CA TYR A 63 32.09 2.17 -7.66
C TYR A 63 31.69 2.17 -9.14
N ALA A 64 32.57 1.66 -10.01
CA ALA A 64 32.36 1.63 -11.46
C ALA A 64 31.05 0.94 -11.89
N ASP A 65 30.56 -0.01 -11.10
CA ASP A 65 29.32 -0.76 -11.35
C ASP A 65 28.05 0.00 -10.92
N PHE A 66 28.19 1.15 -10.25
CA PHE A 66 27.07 1.99 -9.80
C PHE A 66 26.87 3.20 -10.72
N SER A 67 25.76 3.22 -11.46
CA SER A 67 25.38 4.33 -12.33
C SER A 67 24.30 5.22 -11.66
N PRO A 68 24.64 6.40 -11.10
CA PRO A 68 23.66 7.29 -10.49
C PRO A 68 22.69 7.87 -11.52
N ILE A 69 21.43 8.07 -11.14
CA ILE A 69 20.41 8.78 -11.93
C ILE A 69 20.68 10.28 -11.80
N LEU A 70 20.94 10.93 -12.94
CA LEU A 70 21.28 12.35 -13.00
C LEU A 70 20.08 13.21 -13.42
N ASP A 71 20.00 14.43 -12.88
CA ASP A 71 19.03 15.45 -13.30
C ASP A 71 19.46 16.15 -14.61
N CYS A 72 18.64 17.07 -15.11
CA CYS A 72 18.94 17.86 -16.32
C CYS A 72 20.15 18.78 -16.16
N GLU A 73 20.59 19.05 -14.93
CA GLU A 73 21.77 19.84 -14.60
C GLU A 73 23.01 18.95 -14.39
N GLY A 74 22.86 17.63 -14.55
CA GLY A 74 23.94 16.67 -14.36
C GLY A 74 24.33 16.49 -12.90
N ARG A 75 23.43 16.71 -11.93
CA ARG A 75 23.61 16.36 -10.51
C ARG A 75 22.90 15.06 -10.16
N VAL A 76 23.26 14.44 -9.04
CA VAL A 76 22.58 13.22 -8.59
C VAL A 76 21.14 13.56 -8.17
N THR A 77 20.17 12.78 -8.64
CA THR A 77 18.76 12.98 -8.23
C THR A 77 18.53 12.53 -6.78
N ALA A 78 17.61 13.21 -6.09
CA ALA A 78 17.21 12.88 -4.72
C ALA A 78 16.80 11.41 -4.51
N SER A 79 16.26 10.77 -5.57
CA SER A 79 15.89 9.35 -5.57
C SER A 79 17.05 8.40 -5.27
N ASP A 80 18.29 8.81 -5.58
CA ASP A 80 19.49 8.00 -5.41
C ASP A 80 20.32 8.36 -4.17
N TYR A 81 19.92 9.40 -3.42
CA TYR A 81 20.68 9.87 -2.26
C TYR A 81 20.92 8.77 -1.23
N VAL A 82 19.90 7.94 -0.94
CA VAL A 82 20.03 6.82 0.01
C VAL A 82 21.17 5.89 -0.40
N TYR A 83 21.28 5.56 -1.69
CA TYR A 83 22.31 4.66 -2.19
C TYR A 83 23.68 5.34 -2.13
N VAL A 84 23.78 6.61 -2.54
CA VAL A 84 25.04 7.35 -2.53
C VAL A 84 25.58 7.54 -1.11
N TYR A 85 24.74 7.93 -0.13
CA TYR A 85 25.17 8.01 1.27
C TYR A 85 25.60 6.65 1.82
N THR A 86 24.94 5.57 1.40
CA THR A 86 25.33 4.21 1.79
C THR A 86 26.69 3.83 1.22
N LEU A 87 26.98 4.20 -0.03
CA LEU A 87 28.27 3.99 -0.67
C LEU A 87 29.40 4.84 -0.06
N LEU A 88 29.10 6.08 0.34
CA LEU A 88 30.04 6.94 1.06
C LEU A 88 30.37 6.34 2.43
N MET A 89 29.37 5.83 3.16
CA MET A 89 29.61 5.13 4.43
C MET A 89 30.39 3.82 4.23
N HIS A 90 30.06 3.04 3.21
CA HIS A 90 30.81 1.84 2.87
C HIS A 90 32.28 2.15 2.56
N TYR A 91 32.56 3.24 1.84
CA TYR A 91 33.93 3.63 1.52
C TYR A 91 34.75 3.94 2.79
N THR A 92 34.25 4.79 3.69
CA THR A 92 35.01 5.21 4.88
C THR A 92 34.99 4.22 6.04
N CYS A 93 34.09 3.24 6.04
CA CYS A 93 34.03 2.23 7.08
C CYS A 93 34.67 0.90 6.67
N VAL A 94 34.65 0.54 5.38
CA VAL A 94 35.10 -0.76 4.87
C VAL A 94 36.33 -0.63 3.97
N GLN A 95 36.25 0.14 2.88
CA GLN A 95 37.34 0.18 1.88
C GLN A 95 38.55 0.99 2.35
N ASN A 96 38.32 2.15 2.95
CA ASN A 96 39.36 3.05 3.47
C ASN A 96 38.97 3.53 4.89
N PRO A 97 39.23 2.70 5.92
CA PRO A 97 38.74 2.93 7.28
C PRO A 97 39.29 4.24 7.85
N SER A 98 38.39 5.22 8.03
CA SER A 98 38.72 6.50 8.64
C SER A 98 38.32 6.52 10.10
N LYS A 99 39.28 6.82 10.98
CA LYS A 99 39.06 6.93 12.45
C LYS A 99 37.93 7.90 12.81
N TYR A 100 37.72 8.93 12.00
CA TYR A 100 36.66 9.91 12.21
C TYR A 100 35.28 9.28 12.04
N PHE A 101 35.06 8.55 10.93
CA PHE A 101 33.78 7.91 10.64
C PHE A 101 33.52 6.69 11.52
N HIS A 102 34.55 5.93 11.89
CA HIS A 102 34.41 4.85 12.89
C HIS A 102 33.98 5.39 14.26
N ASN A 103 34.55 6.50 14.73
CA ASN A 103 34.10 7.14 15.97
C ASN A 103 32.64 7.63 15.86
N ILE A 104 32.21 8.11 14.68
CA ILE A 104 30.79 8.42 14.46
C ILE A 104 29.94 7.15 14.61
N CYS A 105 30.33 6.05 13.98
CA CYS A 105 29.62 4.77 14.07
C CYS A 105 29.56 4.22 15.50
N GLU A 106 30.64 4.28 16.27
CA GLU A 106 30.70 3.83 17.68
C GLU A 106 29.80 4.64 18.61
N ASN A 107 29.55 5.92 18.29
CA ASN A 107 28.66 6.77 19.07
C ASN A 107 27.17 6.61 18.69
N LEU A 108 26.83 5.78 17.70
CA LEU A 108 25.44 5.50 17.34
C LEU A 108 24.80 4.50 18.33
N PRO A 109 23.46 4.47 18.46
CA PRO A 109 22.79 3.45 19.26
C PRO A 109 23.16 2.03 18.81
N GLU A 110 23.29 1.09 19.75
CA GLU A 110 23.73 -0.30 19.50
C GLU A 110 22.89 -1.01 18.42
N ILE A 111 21.58 -0.78 18.43
CA ILE A 111 20.64 -1.27 17.40
C ILE A 111 21.03 -0.76 15.99
N VAL A 112 21.48 0.50 15.87
CA VAL A 112 21.92 1.08 14.59
C VAL A 112 23.27 0.51 14.17
N GLN A 113 24.19 0.31 15.12
CA GLN A 113 25.48 -0.33 14.84
C GLN A 113 25.30 -1.75 14.32
N GLN A 114 24.38 -2.52 14.89
CA GLN A 114 24.04 -3.88 14.41
C GLN A 114 23.52 -3.87 12.96
N TYR A 115 22.71 -2.89 12.56
CA TYR A 115 22.28 -2.79 11.16
C TYR A 115 23.41 -2.41 10.21
N ILE A 116 24.29 -1.50 10.63
CA ILE A 116 25.45 -1.11 9.84
C ILE A 116 26.39 -2.30 9.69
N ALA A 117 26.61 -3.07 10.75
CA ALA A 117 27.41 -4.29 10.72
C ALA A 117 26.78 -5.35 9.79
N ALA A 118 25.49 -5.63 9.92
CA ALA A 118 24.78 -6.58 9.04
C ALA A 118 24.74 -6.13 7.57
N PHE A 119 24.77 -4.82 7.31
CA PHE A 119 24.90 -4.27 5.97
C PHE A 119 26.32 -4.49 5.43
N PHE A 120 27.35 -4.21 6.23
CA PHE A 120 28.74 -4.42 5.83
C PHE A 120 29.06 -5.90 5.63
N GLU A 121 28.58 -6.81 6.46
CA GLU A 121 28.72 -8.26 6.24
C GLU A 121 28.19 -8.71 4.87
N GLN A 122 27.10 -8.09 4.40
CA GLN A 122 26.53 -8.38 3.07
C GLN A 122 27.26 -7.70 1.90
N THR A 123 28.16 -6.74 2.18
CA THR A 123 28.82 -5.91 1.16
C THR A 123 30.36 -6.03 1.15
N VAL A 124 30.95 -6.66 2.16
CA VAL A 124 32.40 -6.93 2.28
C VAL A 124 32.87 -8.05 1.33
N ASP A 125 32.01 -8.99 0.97
CA ASP A 125 32.36 -10.15 0.14
C ASP A 125 32.20 -9.88 -1.37
N GLY A 126 33.07 -9.05 -1.93
CA GLY A 126 33.38 -9.01 -3.38
C GLY A 126 32.20 -8.78 -4.35
N LEU A 127 31.04 -8.32 -3.86
CA LEU A 127 29.86 -8.09 -4.68
C LEU A 127 30.02 -6.81 -5.51
N GLN A 128 29.61 -6.90 -6.77
CA GLN A 128 29.35 -5.71 -7.60
C GLN A 128 28.26 -4.89 -6.90
N LEU A 129 28.62 -3.70 -6.38
CA LEU A 129 27.71 -2.79 -5.67
C LEU A 129 26.78 -2.07 -6.65
N THR A 130 26.04 -2.84 -7.43
CA THR A 130 24.99 -2.35 -8.33
C THR A 130 23.79 -1.84 -7.52
N ARG A 131 22.95 -1.02 -8.15
CA ARG A 131 21.72 -0.48 -7.52
C ARG A 131 20.82 -1.60 -6.98
N ASP A 132 20.70 -2.71 -7.70
CA ASP A 132 19.85 -3.84 -7.29
C ASP A 132 20.43 -4.60 -6.09
N CYS A 133 21.76 -4.78 -6.04
CA CYS A 133 22.44 -5.38 -4.88
C CYS A 133 22.27 -4.51 -3.64
N LEU A 134 22.46 -3.19 -3.75
CA LEU A 134 22.21 -2.25 -2.65
C LEU A 134 20.75 -2.32 -2.18
N ARG A 135 19.80 -2.35 -3.12
CA ARG A 135 18.38 -2.47 -2.79
C ARG A 135 18.06 -3.77 -2.06
N GLN A 136 18.61 -4.90 -2.49
CA GLN A 136 18.41 -6.19 -1.82
C GLN A 136 19.07 -6.23 -0.43
N ALA A 137 20.31 -5.76 -0.29
CA ALA A 137 21.00 -5.68 1.00
C ALA A 137 20.22 -4.81 2.00
N ILE A 138 19.69 -3.68 1.54
CA ILE A 138 18.83 -2.82 2.35
C ILE A 138 17.55 -3.58 2.76
N LEU A 139 16.88 -4.28 1.85
CA LEU A 139 15.66 -5.06 2.14
C LEU A 139 15.89 -6.22 3.11
N ASN A 140 17.01 -6.95 2.99
CA ASN A 140 17.34 -8.07 3.88
C ASN A 140 17.48 -7.62 5.34
N ILE A 141 18.02 -6.42 5.57
CA ILE A 141 18.11 -5.82 6.91
C ILE A 141 16.73 -5.58 7.52
N TYR A 142 15.71 -5.25 6.70
CA TYR A 142 14.33 -5.10 7.17
C TYR A 142 13.69 -6.46 7.50
N SER A 143 13.96 -7.51 6.72
CA SER A 143 13.41 -8.84 7.01
C SER A 143 13.97 -9.44 8.30
N ASN A 144 15.24 -9.16 8.63
CA ASN A 144 15.85 -9.62 9.89
C ASN A 144 15.36 -8.86 11.14
N THR A 145 14.58 -7.78 10.98
CA THR A 145 14.03 -7.03 12.13
C THR A 145 12.71 -7.55 12.67
N ASP A 146 11.97 -8.34 11.89
CA ASP A 146 10.70 -8.91 12.35
C ASP A 146 10.90 -10.08 13.34
N GLU A 147 12.09 -10.67 13.40
CA GLU A 147 12.44 -11.70 14.40
C GLU A 147 12.83 -11.13 15.78
N TYR A 148 13.08 -9.82 15.91
CA TYR A 148 13.50 -9.17 17.16
C TYR A 148 12.49 -8.13 17.69
N SER A 149 11.21 -8.27 17.35
CA SER A 149 10.13 -7.46 17.92
C SER A 149 9.51 -8.14 19.15
N PHE A 150 10.23 -8.16 20.27
CA PHE A 150 9.63 -8.39 21.58
C PHE A 150 9.36 -7.03 22.23
N LEU A 151 8.10 -6.83 22.67
CA LEU A 151 7.56 -5.68 23.42
C LEU A 151 6.81 -4.58 22.65
N VAL A 152 5.72 -4.93 21.96
CA VAL A 152 4.42 -4.22 22.04
C VAL A 152 3.30 -5.27 21.89
N PRO A 153 2.29 -5.34 22.78
CA PRO A 153 1.20 -6.30 22.63
C PRO A 153 0.20 -5.78 21.60
N VAL A 154 0.18 -6.39 20.41
CA VAL A 154 -0.94 -6.27 19.48
C VAL A 154 -1.46 -7.66 19.16
N ILE A 155 -2.78 -7.76 19.31
CA ILE A 155 -3.65 -8.92 19.18
C ILE A 155 -3.32 -9.73 17.94
N ALA A 156 -2.84 -10.95 18.15
CA ALA A 156 -2.74 -11.98 17.13
C ALA A 156 -4.16 -12.43 16.74
N LYS A 157 -4.54 -12.21 15.47
CA LYS A 157 -5.51 -13.06 14.78
C LYS A 157 -4.73 -14.02 13.89
N ASN A 158 -4.97 -15.29 14.12
CA ASN A 158 -4.34 -16.45 13.49
C ASN A 158 -4.46 -16.41 11.97
N SER A 159 -3.35 -16.69 11.28
CA SER A 159 -3.34 -17.33 9.95
C SER A 159 -1.97 -17.99 9.73
N THR A 160 -2.00 -19.30 9.47
CA THR A 160 -0.87 -20.19 9.22
C THR A 160 -0.14 -19.88 7.90
N PRO A 161 1.13 -20.31 7.74
CA PRO A 161 1.96 -19.96 6.59
C PRO A 161 1.82 -21.00 5.47
N ASP A 162 1.38 -20.59 4.29
CA ASP A 162 1.56 -21.37 3.08
C ASP A 162 2.72 -20.80 2.26
N ARG A 163 3.78 -21.61 2.17
CA ARG A 163 4.91 -21.46 1.27
C ARG A 163 4.43 -21.54 -0.17
N LEU A 164 4.70 -20.53 -1.01
CA LEU A 164 4.98 -20.77 -2.43
C LEU A 164 5.98 -19.76 -3.01
N ASN A 165 7.05 -20.33 -3.56
CA ASN A 165 7.94 -19.77 -4.56
C ASN A 165 7.18 -19.01 -5.65
N MET A 166 7.70 -17.85 -6.06
CA MET A 166 7.44 -17.30 -7.39
C MET A 166 8.73 -16.74 -7.98
N HIS A 167 9.30 -17.52 -8.90
CA HIS A 167 10.10 -17.01 -10.00
C HIS A 167 9.34 -15.87 -10.69
N ARG A 168 9.99 -14.71 -10.83
CA ARG A 168 9.49 -13.65 -11.72
C ARG A 168 10.57 -13.31 -12.74
N SER A 169 10.37 -13.79 -13.95
CA SER A 169 10.97 -13.22 -15.15
C SER A 169 10.18 -11.99 -15.60
N VAL A 170 10.96 -11.02 -16.03
CA VAL A 170 10.63 -9.68 -16.52
C VAL A 170 9.97 -9.76 -17.90
N SER A 171 9.02 -8.86 -18.19
CA SER A 171 8.99 -8.04 -19.43
C SER A 171 7.81 -7.06 -19.47
N CYS A 172 8.18 -5.79 -19.32
CA CYS A 172 7.81 -4.60 -20.10
C CYS A 172 6.56 -4.65 -21.00
N SER A 173 5.69 -3.63 -20.90
CA SER A 173 5.45 -2.66 -21.98
C SER A 173 4.54 -1.52 -21.53
N SER A 174 5.00 -0.31 -21.85
CA SER A 174 4.39 1.00 -21.68
C SER A 174 3.12 1.18 -22.52
N SER A 175 2.19 2.06 -22.10
CA SER A 175 1.67 3.17 -22.93
C SER A 175 0.59 4.00 -22.19
N ILE A 176 0.94 5.25 -21.92
CA ILE A 176 0.23 6.52 -22.23
C ILE A 176 -1.31 6.48 -22.22
N THR A 177 -1.90 7.26 -21.32
CA THR A 177 -3.29 7.75 -21.47
C THR A 177 -3.31 9.27 -21.29
N THR A 178 -3.58 9.98 -22.39
CA THR A 178 -3.97 11.40 -22.40
C THR A 178 -5.49 11.50 -22.45
N THR A 179 -6.04 12.24 -21.50
CA THR A 179 -7.44 12.62 -21.36
C THR A 179 -7.75 13.83 -22.24
N SER A 180 -8.84 13.79 -23.02
CA SER A 180 -9.54 15.01 -23.43
C SER A 180 -11.00 14.71 -23.79
N VAL A 181 -11.88 15.40 -23.07
CA VAL A 181 -13.34 15.50 -23.29
C VAL A 181 -13.58 16.70 -24.20
N SER A 182 -14.50 16.61 -25.16
CA SER A 182 -15.42 17.70 -25.55
C SER A 182 -16.50 17.23 -26.52
N ASN A 183 -17.69 17.79 -26.29
CA ASN A 183 -18.99 17.60 -26.92
C ASN A 183 -19.04 17.97 -28.42
N ASP A 184 -19.95 17.35 -29.17
CA ASP A 184 -21.16 18.03 -29.67
C ASP A 184 -22.13 17.03 -30.31
N GLY A 185 -23.43 17.27 -30.12
CA GLY A 185 -24.51 16.37 -30.50
C GLY A 185 -24.99 16.52 -31.93
N ILE A 186 -25.92 15.65 -32.33
CA ILE A 186 -27.18 15.96 -33.04
C ILE A 186 -28.04 14.68 -33.09
N ASN A 187 -29.24 14.85 -32.54
CA ASN A 187 -30.55 14.21 -32.76
C ASN A 187 -30.73 13.01 -33.73
N CYS A 188 -31.37 12.00 -33.12
CA CYS A 188 -32.69 11.44 -33.44
C CYS A 188 -32.92 10.42 -34.57
N SER A 189 -33.52 9.31 -34.11
CA SER A 189 -34.63 8.54 -34.72
C SER A 189 -34.32 7.44 -35.74
N SER A 190 -34.29 6.21 -35.22
CA SER A 190 -34.88 5.00 -35.85
C SER A 190 -36.41 5.21 -36.05
N PRO A 191 -37.14 4.51 -36.96
CA PRO A 191 -37.00 3.06 -37.17
C PRO A 191 -37.27 2.45 -38.57
N SER A 192 -36.72 1.23 -38.71
CA SER A 192 -37.27 0.01 -39.32
C SER A 192 -37.75 -0.06 -40.79
N LEU A 193 -37.11 -1.02 -41.48
CA LEU A 193 -37.65 -2.07 -42.37
C LEU A 193 -38.24 -1.64 -43.73
N THR A 194 -37.58 -2.05 -44.82
CA THR A 194 -38.13 -3.01 -45.81
C THR A 194 -37.09 -3.34 -46.90
N ASP A 195 -36.89 -4.65 -47.08
CA ASP A 195 -36.76 -5.43 -48.32
C ASP A 195 -35.95 -4.95 -49.55
N ASN A 196 -34.94 -5.79 -49.83
CA ASN A 196 -34.70 -6.54 -51.07
C ASN A 196 -34.23 -5.85 -52.35
N ASN A 197 -32.95 -6.14 -52.63
CA ASN A 197 -32.40 -6.80 -53.83
C ASN A 197 -32.69 -6.24 -55.22
N LYS A 198 -31.60 -5.84 -55.88
CA LYS A 198 -31.38 -6.02 -57.33
C LYS A 198 -29.89 -6.27 -57.61
N ASN A 199 -29.58 -7.37 -58.29
CA ASN A 199 -28.97 -7.38 -59.64
C ASN A 199 -28.41 -8.78 -60.00
N VAL A 200 -28.94 -9.42 -61.05
CA VAL A 200 -28.39 -9.51 -62.45
C VAL A 200 -27.76 -10.92 -62.61
N SER A 201 -28.03 -11.75 -63.63
CA SER A 201 -28.05 -11.48 -65.08
C SER A 201 -28.56 -12.68 -65.92
N ILE A 202 -29.35 -12.39 -66.98
CA ILE A 202 -29.19 -12.72 -68.44
C ILE A 202 -29.24 -14.24 -68.84
N ILE A 203 -30.00 -14.78 -69.82
CA ILE A 203 -30.14 -14.60 -71.31
C ILE A 203 -31.45 -15.31 -71.78
N VAL A 204 -32.45 -14.65 -72.37
CA VAL A 204 -32.85 -14.50 -73.82
C VAL A 204 -33.25 -15.77 -74.63
N SER A 205 -34.57 -15.84 -74.92
CA SER A 205 -35.33 -16.18 -76.15
C SER A 205 -34.99 -17.39 -77.06
N ALA A 206 -36.02 -18.18 -77.42
CA ALA A 206 -36.71 -18.13 -78.74
C ALA A 206 -37.67 -19.33 -78.94
N ALA A 207 -38.75 -19.09 -79.68
CA ALA A 207 -39.80 -20.02 -80.09
C ALA A 207 -39.37 -20.99 -81.19
N VAL A 208 -40.15 -22.05 -81.44
CA VAL A 208 -40.66 -22.51 -82.76
C VAL A 208 -41.55 -23.76 -82.61
N GLU A 209 -42.61 -23.77 -83.41
CA GLU A 209 -43.68 -24.76 -83.62
C GLU A 209 -43.20 -26.09 -84.26
N ASN A 210 -43.91 -27.20 -84.03
CA ASN A 210 -44.64 -27.94 -85.09
C ASN A 210 -45.34 -29.25 -84.64
N THR A 211 -46.66 -29.26 -84.82
CA THR A 211 -47.56 -30.26 -85.43
C THR A 211 -47.23 -31.76 -85.52
N LYS A 212 -48.24 -32.60 -85.21
CA LYS A 212 -48.80 -33.70 -86.07
C LYS A 212 -50.13 -34.19 -85.48
N THR A 213 -51.29 -33.83 -86.07
CA THR A 213 -52.13 -34.59 -87.03
C THR A 213 -52.86 -35.82 -86.48
N VAL A 214 -54.19 -35.73 -86.36
CA VAL A 214 -55.12 -36.81 -86.75
C VAL A 214 -56.39 -36.17 -87.36
N SER A 215 -56.76 -36.67 -88.53
CA SER A 215 -57.91 -36.28 -89.34
C SER A 215 -58.62 -37.55 -89.80
N GLN A 216 -59.89 -37.74 -89.45
CA GLN A 216 -60.87 -38.65 -90.08
C GLN A 216 -62.25 -37.98 -89.88
N GLN A 217 -62.82 -37.36 -90.90
CA GLN A 217 -63.63 -37.92 -91.99
C GLN A 217 -65.11 -37.55 -91.77
N ARG A 218 -65.52 -36.51 -92.51
CA ARG A 218 -66.90 -36.02 -92.62
C ARG A 218 -67.33 -36.28 -94.07
N GLU A 219 -68.11 -37.33 -94.29
CA GLU A 219 -68.86 -37.56 -95.53
C GLU A 219 -70.35 -37.43 -95.20
N ARG A 220 -70.96 -36.30 -95.58
CA ARG A 220 -71.82 -36.16 -96.76
C ARG A 220 -73.12 -36.96 -96.65
N ILE A 221 -74.12 -36.27 -96.10
CA ILE A 221 -75.53 -36.48 -96.40
C ILE A 221 -75.73 -36.20 -97.90
N SER A 222 -76.12 -37.22 -98.66
CA SER A 222 -76.71 -37.06 -99.99
C SER A 222 -78.23 -37.17 -99.88
N ALA A 223 -78.91 -36.20 -100.47
CA ALA A 223 -80.35 -36.17 -100.72
C ALA A 223 -80.73 -37.02 -101.95
N ILE A 224 -82.06 -37.14 -102.19
CA ILE A 224 -82.79 -37.74 -103.35
C ILE A 224 -83.19 -39.22 -103.08
N SER A 225 -84.46 -39.66 -103.07
CA SER A 225 -85.58 -39.51 -104.03
C SER A 225 -86.95 -39.39 -103.30
N GLU A 226 -87.78 -38.40 -103.62
CA GLU A 226 -88.89 -38.43 -104.61
C GLU A 226 -90.26 -38.93 -104.08
N ILE A 227 -91.17 -37.96 -103.97
CA ILE A 227 -92.58 -37.93 -104.45
C ILE A 227 -93.54 -39.04 -103.99
N GLN A 228 -94.45 -38.67 -103.07
CA GLN A 228 -95.91 -38.90 -103.12
C GLN A 228 -96.51 -38.29 -101.83
N ILE A 229 -97.51 -37.40 -101.77
CA ILE A 229 -98.52 -36.88 -102.70
C ILE A 229 -98.76 -35.40 -102.34
N CYS A 230 -99.10 -34.61 -103.35
CA CYS A 230 -99.47 -33.20 -103.34
C CYS A 230 -100.55 -32.82 -102.31
N ALA A 231 -100.34 -31.72 -101.58
CA ALA A 231 -101.41 -30.80 -101.18
C ALA A 231 -100.81 -29.40 -100.93
N PRO A 232 -101.50 -28.32 -101.32
CA PRO A 232 -101.01 -26.95 -101.11
C PRO A 232 -100.79 -26.67 -99.61
N PRO A 233 -99.82 -25.82 -99.24
CA PRO A 233 -99.52 -25.52 -97.86
C PRO A 233 -100.73 -24.82 -97.25
N THR A 234 -101.49 -25.57 -96.45
CA THR A 234 -102.38 -24.94 -95.48
C THR A 234 -101.51 -24.45 -94.33
N PRO A 235 -101.85 -23.36 -93.62
CA PRO A 235 -101.04 -22.84 -92.51
C PRO A 235 -100.68 -23.90 -91.45
N LYS A 236 -101.46 -24.98 -91.35
CA LYS A 236 -101.22 -26.13 -90.48
C LYS A 236 -100.07 -27.03 -90.95
N THR A 237 -99.86 -27.19 -92.25
CA THR A 237 -98.80 -28.03 -92.83
C THR A 237 -97.43 -27.36 -92.70
N GLU A 238 -97.33 -26.04 -92.94
CA GLU A 238 -96.10 -25.27 -92.71
C GLU A 238 -95.71 -25.26 -91.24
N LEU A 239 -96.68 -25.10 -90.33
CA LEU A 239 -96.44 -25.17 -88.90
C LEU A 239 -95.94 -26.56 -88.46
N LEU A 240 -96.48 -27.63 -89.06
CA LEU A 240 -96.01 -29.00 -88.81
C LEU A 240 -94.58 -29.21 -89.34
N GLU A 241 -94.25 -28.67 -90.51
CA GLU A 241 -92.90 -28.74 -91.07
C GLU A 241 -91.89 -27.96 -90.23
N LEU A 242 -92.25 -26.75 -89.77
CA LEU A 242 -91.44 -25.97 -88.83
C LEU A 242 -91.20 -26.71 -87.52
N ARG A 243 -92.24 -27.35 -86.94
CA ARG A 243 -92.10 -28.18 -85.74
C ARG A 243 -91.23 -29.41 -85.98
N THR A 244 -91.31 -30.03 -87.14
CA THR A 244 -90.49 -31.19 -87.50
C THR A 244 -89.02 -30.78 -87.65
N ARG A 245 -88.75 -29.62 -88.26
CA ARG A 245 -87.41 -29.03 -88.37
C ARG A 245 -86.83 -28.64 -87.01
N GLU A 246 -87.63 -28.01 -86.15
CA GLU A 246 -87.25 -27.67 -84.77
C GLU A 246 -86.92 -28.92 -83.96
N LEU A 247 -87.75 -29.99 -84.05
CA LEU A 247 -87.49 -31.27 -83.39
C LEU A 247 -86.21 -31.96 -83.89
N LEU A 248 -85.94 -31.91 -85.19
CA LEU A 248 -84.69 -32.43 -85.76
C LEU A 248 -83.48 -31.63 -85.28
N GLY A 249 -83.59 -30.30 -85.21
CA GLY A 249 -82.56 -29.42 -84.65
C GLY A 249 -82.27 -29.72 -83.18
N LEU A 250 -83.32 -29.87 -82.37
CA LEU A 250 -83.20 -30.23 -80.95
C LEU A 250 -82.62 -31.64 -80.76
N ARG A 251 -82.96 -32.61 -81.63
CA ARG A 251 -82.35 -33.95 -81.60
C ARG A 251 -80.86 -33.91 -81.95
N ALA A 252 -80.48 -33.13 -82.95
CA ALA A 252 -79.08 -32.95 -83.31
C ALA A 252 -78.29 -32.29 -82.16
N GLN A 253 -78.86 -31.25 -81.53
CA GLN A 253 -78.27 -30.61 -80.35
C GLN A 253 -78.16 -31.59 -79.17
N LEU A 254 -79.21 -32.36 -78.88
CA LEU A 254 -79.15 -33.37 -77.83
C LEU A 254 -78.06 -34.42 -78.08
N GLU A 255 -77.87 -34.83 -79.33
CA GLU A 255 -76.84 -35.80 -79.68
C GLU A 255 -75.43 -35.22 -79.58
N THR A 256 -75.22 -33.95 -79.95
CA THR A 256 -73.93 -33.27 -79.74
C THR A 256 -73.62 -33.08 -78.25
N GLU A 257 -74.63 -32.73 -77.45
CA GLU A 257 -74.50 -32.62 -75.99
C GLU A 257 -74.19 -33.97 -75.35
N ARG A 258 -74.77 -35.06 -75.85
CA ARG A 258 -74.44 -36.42 -75.40
C ARG A 258 -72.99 -36.77 -75.71
N TYR A 259 -72.52 -36.48 -76.92
CA TYR A 259 -71.13 -36.74 -77.30
C TYR A 259 -70.16 -35.91 -76.45
N GLU A 260 -70.41 -34.60 -76.30
CA GLU A 260 -69.60 -33.73 -75.46
C GLU A 260 -69.58 -34.21 -74.01
N LYS A 261 -70.74 -34.60 -73.46
CA LYS A 261 -70.83 -35.18 -72.13
C LYS A 261 -69.97 -36.44 -71.99
N THR A 262 -70.01 -37.36 -72.95
CA THR A 262 -69.17 -38.58 -72.91
C THR A 262 -67.68 -38.24 -72.95
N VAL A 263 -67.25 -37.30 -73.80
CA VAL A 263 -65.85 -36.85 -73.85
C VAL A 263 -65.41 -36.21 -72.52
N LEU A 264 -66.28 -35.39 -71.92
CA LEU A 264 -66.01 -34.79 -70.60
C LEU A 264 -65.94 -35.86 -69.50
N GLU A 265 -66.82 -36.86 -69.52
CA GLU A 265 -66.78 -38.00 -68.59
C GLU A 265 -65.48 -38.80 -68.73
N GLU A 266 -65.02 -39.07 -69.96
CA GLU A 266 -63.73 -39.73 -70.21
C GLU A 266 -62.55 -38.89 -69.69
N GLN A 267 -62.56 -37.57 -69.92
CA GLN A 267 -61.53 -36.67 -69.42
C GLN A 267 -61.55 -36.56 -67.87
N ILE A 268 -62.72 -36.61 -67.25
CA ILE A 268 -62.86 -36.66 -65.80
C ILE A 268 -62.24 -37.96 -65.26
N LEU A 269 -62.52 -39.10 -65.88
CA LEU A 269 -61.94 -40.39 -65.48
C LEU A 269 -60.40 -40.40 -65.64
N GLU A 270 -59.88 -39.84 -66.72
CA GLU A 270 -58.43 -39.72 -66.93
C GLU A 270 -57.80 -38.81 -65.85
N ASN A 271 -58.40 -37.66 -65.59
CA ASN A 271 -57.96 -36.74 -64.54
C ASN A 271 -58.01 -37.37 -63.15
N GLU A 272 -59.06 -38.14 -62.83
CA GLU A 272 -59.15 -38.90 -61.58
C GLU A 272 -58.02 -39.93 -61.47
N SER A 273 -57.72 -40.64 -62.55
CA SER A 273 -56.60 -41.59 -62.58
C SER A 273 -55.25 -40.91 -62.32
N LEU A 274 -55.04 -39.71 -62.90
CA LEU A 274 -53.83 -38.92 -62.75
C LEU A 274 -53.71 -38.36 -61.32
N ILE A 275 -54.80 -37.82 -60.76
CA ILE A 275 -54.85 -37.34 -59.37
C ILE A 275 -54.50 -38.48 -58.41
N ASN A 276 -55.04 -39.69 -58.65
CA ASN A 276 -54.75 -40.86 -57.83
C ASN A 276 -53.27 -41.30 -57.94
N ALA A 277 -52.67 -41.24 -59.13
CA ALA A 277 -51.26 -41.54 -59.33
C ALA A 277 -50.36 -40.53 -58.61
N LEU A 278 -50.62 -39.23 -58.80
CA LEU A 278 -49.89 -38.14 -58.14
C LEU A 278 -50.05 -38.18 -56.62
N SER A 279 -51.23 -38.52 -56.11
CA SER A 279 -51.49 -38.68 -54.67
C SER A 279 -50.63 -39.81 -54.09
N LYS A 280 -50.57 -40.96 -54.76
CA LYS A 280 -49.69 -42.08 -54.35
C LYS A 280 -48.22 -41.67 -54.37
N GLU A 281 -47.77 -40.99 -55.42
CA GLU A 281 -46.39 -40.49 -55.51
C GLU A 281 -46.09 -39.46 -54.41
N ASN A 282 -47.03 -38.57 -54.10
CA ASN A 282 -46.90 -37.58 -53.03
C ASN A 282 -46.81 -38.25 -51.65
N ILE A 283 -47.59 -39.30 -51.40
CA ILE A 283 -47.47 -40.12 -50.17
C ILE A 283 -46.07 -40.75 -50.09
N VAL A 284 -45.55 -41.30 -51.19
CA VAL A 284 -44.19 -41.89 -51.21
C VAL A 284 -43.13 -40.81 -50.98
N LYS A 285 -43.20 -39.67 -51.66
CA LYS A 285 -42.28 -38.54 -51.47
C LYS A 285 -42.34 -37.98 -50.05
N LYS A 286 -43.54 -37.87 -49.45
CA LYS A 286 -43.69 -37.49 -48.03
C LYS A 286 -43.03 -38.50 -47.09
N LYS A 287 -43.19 -39.80 -47.35
CA LYS A 287 -42.49 -40.84 -46.59
C LYS A 287 -40.98 -40.73 -46.77
N GLN A 288 -40.48 -40.56 -47.98
CA GLN A 288 -39.05 -40.34 -48.25
C GLN A 288 -38.52 -39.08 -47.56
N LEU A 289 -39.27 -37.97 -47.58
CA LEU A 289 -38.92 -36.75 -46.85
C LEU A 289 -38.90 -36.96 -45.34
N SER A 290 -39.85 -37.72 -44.78
CA SER A 290 -39.83 -38.05 -43.35
C SER A 290 -38.63 -38.90 -42.96
N VAL A 291 -38.24 -39.85 -43.84
CA VAL A 291 -37.05 -40.68 -43.64
C VAL A 291 -35.81 -39.81 -43.73
N LEU A 292 -35.64 -38.99 -44.78
CA LEU A 292 -34.52 -38.07 -44.94
C LEU A 292 -34.43 -37.06 -43.80
N LYS A 293 -35.57 -36.54 -43.32
CA LYS A 293 -35.62 -35.65 -42.17
C LYS A 293 -35.15 -36.35 -40.89
N ALA A 294 -35.58 -37.59 -40.67
CA ALA A 294 -35.10 -38.39 -39.54
C ALA A 294 -33.62 -38.80 -39.69
N THR A 295 -33.13 -39.00 -40.92
CA THR A 295 -31.70 -39.26 -41.17
C THR A 295 -30.88 -38.01 -40.91
N LEU A 296 -31.36 -36.83 -41.32
CA LEU A 296 -30.72 -35.54 -41.04
C LEU A 296 -30.74 -35.21 -39.54
N GLU A 297 -31.85 -35.50 -38.84
CA GLU A 297 -31.94 -35.34 -37.38
C GLU A 297 -30.98 -36.31 -36.66
N ASN A 298 -30.82 -37.55 -37.15
CA ASN A 298 -29.87 -38.52 -36.59
C ASN A 298 -28.40 -38.21 -36.95
N GLU A 299 -28.11 -37.74 -38.16
CA GLU A 299 -26.77 -37.30 -38.58
C GLU A 299 -26.35 -36.02 -37.83
N CYS A 300 -27.30 -35.14 -37.48
CA CYS A 300 -27.07 -34.01 -36.58
C CYS A 300 -26.80 -34.44 -35.13
N GLU A 301 -27.35 -35.57 -34.64
CA GLU A 301 -27.13 -36.02 -33.27
C GLU A 301 -25.74 -36.64 -33.04
N ASP A 302 -25.08 -37.13 -34.08
CA ASP A 302 -23.76 -37.78 -33.98
C ASP A 302 -22.58 -36.81 -34.16
N GLU A 303 -22.74 -35.67 -34.85
CA GLU A 303 -21.72 -34.61 -34.93
C GLU A 303 -22.01 -33.39 -34.01
N HIS A 304 -23.27 -33.07 -33.68
CA HIS A 304 -23.60 -31.91 -32.83
C HIS A 304 -23.80 -32.24 -31.34
N ASN A 305 -23.47 -33.43 -30.84
CA ASN A 305 -23.52 -33.70 -29.41
C ASN A 305 -22.22 -33.37 -28.66
N PHE A 306 -21.10 -33.18 -29.35
CA PHE A 306 -19.80 -32.90 -28.72
C PHE A 306 -19.51 -31.39 -28.63
N GLU A 307 -19.69 -30.62 -29.70
CA GLU A 307 -19.35 -29.18 -29.72
C GLU A 307 -20.27 -28.28 -28.85
N PRO A 308 -21.61 -28.42 -28.86
CA PRO A 308 -22.48 -27.59 -28.03
C PRO A 308 -22.30 -27.86 -26.53
N LYS A 309 -22.08 -29.12 -26.12
CA LYS A 309 -21.90 -29.48 -24.71
C LYS A 309 -20.56 -29.01 -24.15
N GLU A 310 -19.49 -29.06 -24.94
CA GLU A 310 -18.19 -28.51 -24.54
C GLU A 310 -18.21 -26.98 -24.45
N PHE A 311 -18.83 -26.31 -25.42
CA PHE A 311 -19.04 -24.86 -25.37
C PHE A 311 -19.87 -24.45 -24.14
N GLU A 312 -20.94 -25.19 -23.83
CA GLU A 312 -21.80 -24.90 -22.70
C GLU A 312 -21.13 -25.20 -21.35
N LYS A 313 -20.23 -26.20 -21.31
CA LYS A 313 -19.35 -26.45 -20.16
C LYS A 313 -18.32 -25.32 -19.98
N MET A 314 -17.73 -24.82 -21.07
CA MET A 314 -16.82 -23.68 -21.03
C MET A 314 -17.54 -22.40 -20.58
N LYS A 315 -18.74 -22.13 -21.11
CA LYS A 315 -19.60 -21.02 -20.68
C LYS A 315 -19.90 -21.07 -19.19
N ARG A 316 -20.30 -22.24 -18.66
CA ARG A 316 -20.50 -22.43 -17.21
C ARG A 316 -19.21 -22.20 -16.42
N ARG A 317 -18.06 -22.69 -16.91
CA ARG A 317 -16.77 -22.46 -16.26
C ARG A 317 -16.45 -20.96 -16.18
N LEU A 318 -16.63 -20.22 -17.28
CA LEU A 318 -16.38 -18.78 -17.32
C LEU A 318 -17.35 -18.00 -16.42
N ILE A 319 -18.63 -18.36 -16.38
CA ILE A 319 -19.60 -17.74 -15.45
C ILE A 319 -19.20 -17.98 -14.00
N ASN A 320 -18.78 -19.20 -13.65
CA ASN A 320 -18.30 -19.51 -12.31
C ASN A 320 -17.02 -18.76 -11.97
N GLU A 321 -16.09 -18.62 -12.93
CA GLU A 321 -14.86 -17.86 -12.74
C GLU A 321 -15.15 -16.36 -12.58
N LEU A 322 -16.09 -15.81 -13.35
CA LEU A 322 -16.57 -14.43 -13.21
C LEU A 322 -17.21 -14.23 -11.83
N SER A 323 -18.12 -15.11 -11.42
CA SER A 323 -18.73 -15.07 -10.08
C SER A 323 -17.69 -15.12 -8.97
N ASN A 324 -16.68 -15.98 -9.10
CA ASN A 324 -15.56 -16.05 -8.15
C ASN A 324 -14.72 -14.76 -8.13
N LYS A 325 -14.43 -14.18 -9.30
CA LYS A 325 -13.73 -12.88 -9.39
C LYS A 325 -14.56 -11.75 -8.81
N GLU A 326 -15.88 -11.75 -9.02
CA GLU A 326 -16.83 -10.79 -8.44
C GLU A 326 -16.81 -10.86 -6.91
N ALA A 327 -16.82 -12.08 -6.35
CA ALA A 327 -16.72 -12.29 -4.90
C ALA A 327 -15.39 -11.79 -4.34
N MET A 328 -14.27 -12.11 -5.01
CA MET A 328 -12.94 -11.60 -4.62
C MET A 328 -12.85 -10.07 -4.70
N LEU A 329 -13.47 -9.45 -5.72
CA LEU A 329 -13.54 -7.99 -5.85
C LEU A 329 -14.36 -7.38 -4.72
N SER A 330 -15.49 -8.00 -4.34
CA SER A 330 -16.31 -7.56 -3.21
C SER A 330 -15.53 -7.61 -1.90
N GLU A 331 -14.83 -8.71 -1.64
CA GLU A 331 -13.99 -8.87 -0.44
C GLU A 331 -12.86 -7.83 -0.39
N ARG A 332 -12.17 -7.61 -1.52
CA ARG A 332 -11.10 -6.60 -1.60
C ARG A 332 -11.64 -5.19 -1.44
N ASN A 333 -12.85 -4.91 -1.93
CA ASN A 333 -13.48 -3.61 -1.76
C ASN A 333 -13.89 -3.36 -0.31
N GLU A 334 -14.36 -4.39 0.41
CA GLU A 334 -14.63 -4.33 1.85
C GLU A 334 -13.35 -4.07 2.65
N GLN A 335 -12.26 -4.79 2.35
CA GLN A 335 -10.94 -4.56 2.96
C GLN A 335 -10.43 -3.13 2.69
N LEU A 336 -10.61 -2.61 1.48
CA LEU A 336 -10.26 -1.23 1.16
C LEU A 336 -11.11 -0.21 1.95
N GLN A 337 -12.38 -0.51 2.18
CA GLN A 337 -13.26 0.35 2.97
C GLN A 337 -12.88 0.34 4.45
N GLU A 338 -12.53 -0.82 5.00
CA GLU A 338 -12.00 -0.96 6.36
C GLU A 338 -10.69 -0.18 6.53
N LEU A 339 -9.73 -0.35 5.62
CA LEU A 339 -8.46 0.40 5.64
C LEU A 339 -8.67 1.92 5.52
N ARG A 340 -9.64 2.39 4.73
CA ARG A 340 -9.99 3.81 4.66
C ARG A 340 -10.54 4.32 5.99
N ALA A 341 -11.39 3.53 6.67
CA ALA A 341 -11.93 3.90 7.98
C ALA A 341 -10.81 3.95 9.04
N GLU A 342 -9.89 2.98 9.04
CA GLU A 342 -8.72 2.99 9.92
C GLU A 342 -7.81 4.19 9.67
N HIS A 343 -7.54 4.50 8.39
CA HIS A 343 -6.76 5.67 8.01
C HIS A 343 -7.42 6.97 8.51
N SER A 344 -8.75 7.10 8.36
CA SER A 344 -9.48 8.26 8.87
C SER A 344 -9.33 8.40 10.39
N LYS A 345 -9.42 7.30 11.14
CA LYS A 345 -9.26 7.29 12.59
C LYS A 345 -7.82 7.62 13.02
N LEU A 346 -6.82 7.14 12.27
CA LEU A 346 -5.41 7.48 12.48
C LEU A 346 -5.15 8.96 12.20
N ASP A 347 -5.73 9.52 11.16
CA ASP A 347 -5.63 10.93 10.81
C ASP A 347 -6.22 11.84 11.91
N GLU A 348 -7.38 11.46 12.47
CA GLU A 348 -7.96 12.16 13.63
C GLU A 348 -7.05 12.11 14.87
N LYS A 349 -6.46 10.95 15.16
CA LYS A 349 -5.49 10.81 16.26
C LYS A 349 -4.24 11.64 16.02
N PHE A 350 -3.76 11.68 14.79
CA PHE A 350 -2.61 12.50 14.39
C PHE A 350 -2.91 13.98 14.63
N LYS A 351 -4.07 14.48 14.17
CA LYS A 351 -4.52 15.86 14.42
C LYS A 351 -4.65 16.19 15.91
N MET A 352 -5.13 15.26 16.73
CA MET A 352 -5.16 15.46 18.19
C MET A 352 -3.75 15.49 18.78
N SER A 353 -2.87 14.60 18.36
CA SER A 353 -1.46 14.58 18.79
C SER A 353 -0.73 15.86 18.41
N GLU A 354 -0.95 16.38 17.20
CA GLU A 354 -0.42 17.66 16.73
C GLU A 354 -0.85 18.82 17.64
N LYS A 355 -2.13 18.90 18.00
CA LYS A 355 -2.63 19.88 18.97
C LYS A 355 -1.97 19.74 20.34
N HIS A 356 -1.77 18.50 20.82
CA HIS A 356 -1.08 18.26 22.09
C HIS A 356 0.38 18.75 22.06
N VAL A 357 1.10 18.50 20.96
CA VAL A 357 2.47 18.99 20.78
C VAL A 357 2.50 20.51 20.77
N LEU A 358 1.54 21.17 20.10
CA LEU A 358 1.45 22.63 20.09
C LEU A 358 1.29 23.21 21.51
N VAL A 359 0.39 22.64 22.31
CA VAL A 359 0.18 23.06 23.71
C VAL A 359 1.42 22.82 24.56
N CYS A 360 2.12 21.70 24.36
CA CYS A 360 3.40 21.44 25.04
C CYS A 360 4.47 22.45 24.63
N MET A 361 4.54 22.82 23.35
CA MET A 361 5.49 23.81 22.83
C MET A 361 5.22 25.19 23.44
N ASP A 362 3.97 25.63 23.47
CA ASP A 362 3.57 26.90 24.11
C ASP A 362 3.95 26.92 25.59
N ARG A 363 3.76 25.79 26.29
CA ARG A 363 4.16 25.66 27.69
C ARG A 363 5.66 25.71 27.89
N ILE A 364 6.45 25.12 26.98
CA ILE A 364 7.92 25.22 27.00
C ILE A 364 8.34 26.68 26.82
N ASN A 365 7.80 27.36 25.82
CA ASN A 365 8.09 28.77 25.56
C ASN A 365 7.79 29.67 26.78
N GLU A 366 6.65 29.43 27.45
CA GLU A 366 6.29 30.16 28.67
C GLU A 366 7.30 29.90 29.81
N LEU A 367 7.74 28.65 29.99
CA LEU A 367 8.72 28.28 31.01
C LEU A 367 10.10 28.87 30.71
N GLU A 368 10.53 28.88 29.45
CA GLU A 368 11.77 29.52 29.01
C GLU A 368 11.74 31.03 29.26
N GLN A 369 10.61 31.68 28.97
CA GLN A 369 10.44 33.10 29.24
C GLN A 369 10.49 33.41 30.74
N ARG A 370 9.84 32.59 31.57
CA ARG A 370 9.93 32.72 33.05
C ARG A 370 11.36 32.51 33.55
N LEU A 371 12.09 31.55 32.99
CA LEU A 371 13.48 31.27 33.34
C LEU A 371 14.37 32.47 33.00
N ASN A 372 14.19 33.06 31.81
CA ASN A 372 14.93 34.25 31.40
C ASN A 372 14.67 35.44 32.34
N ASN A 373 13.41 35.68 32.71
CA ASN A 373 13.05 36.75 33.65
C ASN A 373 13.68 36.53 35.04
N LEU A 374 13.69 35.28 35.53
CA LEU A 374 14.35 34.95 36.81
C LEU A 374 15.87 35.09 36.73
N MET A 375 16.47 34.76 35.60
CA MET A 375 17.90 34.93 35.36
C MET A 375 18.30 36.41 35.34
N GLU A 376 17.49 37.26 34.71
CA GLU A 376 17.68 38.72 34.70
C GLU A 376 17.59 39.29 36.12
N LEU A 377 16.55 38.93 36.87
CA LEU A 377 16.39 39.34 38.28
C LEU A 377 17.56 38.87 39.16
N LEU A 378 18.04 37.63 38.94
CA LEU A 378 19.21 37.11 39.66
C LEU A 378 20.47 37.93 39.35
N SER A 379 20.68 38.27 38.08
CA SER A 379 21.80 39.12 37.65
C SER A 379 21.72 40.52 38.29
N GLU A 380 20.54 41.13 38.36
CA GLU A 380 20.34 42.41 39.07
C GLU A 380 20.71 42.29 40.55
N LYS A 381 20.26 41.23 41.22
CA LYS A 381 20.58 40.98 42.63
C LYS A 381 22.06 40.69 42.86
N CYS A 382 22.73 40.01 41.93
CA CYS A 382 24.19 39.83 41.98
C CYS A 382 24.92 41.18 41.92
N LYS A 383 24.52 42.08 41.02
CA LYS A 383 25.09 43.43 40.94
C LYS A 383 24.84 44.23 42.23
N GLU A 384 23.63 44.16 42.78
CA GLU A 384 23.31 44.81 44.06
C GLU A 384 24.21 44.30 45.21
N ILE A 385 24.43 42.98 45.28
CA ILE A 385 25.35 42.38 46.25
C ILE A 385 26.79 42.85 46.03
N GLU A 386 27.24 43.00 44.78
CA GLU A 386 28.57 43.52 44.46
C GLU A 386 28.74 44.95 44.95
N TYR A 387 27.78 45.84 44.70
CA TYR A 387 27.81 47.21 45.22
C TYR A 387 27.85 47.25 46.75
N LEU A 388 26.97 46.49 47.42
CA LEU A 388 26.96 46.43 48.88
C LEU A 388 28.26 45.84 49.46
N LYS A 389 28.90 44.89 48.76
CA LYS A 389 30.21 44.36 49.14
C LYS A 389 31.30 45.41 49.01
N GLN A 390 31.25 46.21 47.94
CA GLN A 390 32.19 47.31 47.75
C GLN A 390 32.02 48.38 48.84
N ASP A 391 30.80 48.84 49.10
CA ASP A 391 30.48 49.80 50.17
C ASP A 391 30.96 49.30 51.53
N LYS A 392 30.78 48.00 51.83
CA LYS A 392 31.27 47.38 53.05
C LYS A 392 32.80 47.50 53.17
N VAL A 393 33.54 47.24 52.10
CA VAL A 393 35.01 47.32 52.09
C VAL A 393 35.46 48.77 52.28
N GLU A 394 34.83 49.72 51.59
CA GLU A 394 35.12 51.15 51.73
C GLU A 394 34.87 51.65 53.16
N LEU A 395 33.74 51.25 53.76
CA LEU A 395 33.43 51.57 55.16
C LEU A 395 34.44 50.94 56.13
N GLN A 396 34.87 49.70 55.87
CA GLN A 396 35.91 49.05 56.68
C GLN A 396 37.25 49.79 56.58
N GLN A 397 37.61 50.27 55.40
CA GLN A 397 38.83 51.06 55.18
C GLN A 397 38.75 52.41 55.90
N CYS A 398 37.63 53.13 55.78
CA CYS A 398 37.38 54.37 56.50
C CYS A 398 37.44 54.18 58.03
N LEU A 399 36.81 53.14 58.56
CA LEU A 399 36.91 52.81 59.99
C LEU A 399 38.34 52.47 60.42
N GLN A 400 39.11 51.77 59.58
CA GLN A 400 40.49 51.44 59.86
C GLN A 400 41.38 52.68 59.85
N GLU A 401 41.14 53.60 58.91
CA GLU A 401 41.83 54.89 58.82
C GLU A 401 41.57 55.71 60.10
N VAL A 402 40.31 55.88 60.50
CA VAL A 402 39.93 56.58 61.75
C VAL A 402 40.56 55.92 62.98
N ARG A 403 40.59 54.58 63.05
CA ARG A 403 41.26 53.86 64.14
C ARG A 403 42.76 54.11 64.15
N SER A 404 43.40 54.12 62.98
CA SER A 404 44.83 54.39 62.85
C SER A 404 45.18 55.84 63.16
N GLU A 405 44.36 56.81 62.76
CA GLU A 405 44.50 58.23 63.11
C GLU A 405 44.36 58.43 64.63
N LEU A 406 43.37 57.78 65.26
CA LEU A 406 43.21 57.82 66.71
C LEU A 406 44.40 57.17 67.43
N GLN A 407 44.93 56.07 66.91
CA GLN A 407 46.10 55.40 67.47
C GLN A 407 47.36 56.25 67.30
N ASN A 408 47.58 56.85 66.13
CA ASN A 408 48.70 57.77 65.87
C ASN A 408 48.59 59.04 66.72
N GLY A 409 47.38 59.60 66.88
CA GLY A 409 47.12 60.71 67.79
C GLY A 409 47.32 60.35 69.27
N ARG A 410 47.03 59.10 69.66
CA ARG A 410 47.37 58.56 70.98
C ARG A 410 48.86 58.26 71.12
N GLU A 411 49.58 57.82 70.10
CA GLU A 411 51.03 57.60 70.14
C GLU A 411 51.81 58.91 70.35
N VAL A 412 51.35 60.01 69.73
CA VAL A 412 51.87 61.37 70.02
C VAL A 412 51.64 61.78 71.48
N LEU A 413 50.59 61.27 72.13
CA LEU A 413 50.28 61.48 73.55
C LEU A 413 50.84 60.38 74.49
N ASN A 414 51.26 59.24 73.95
CA ASN A 414 51.76 58.07 74.68
C ASN A 414 53.30 58.01 74.76
N ALA A 415 54.02 58.98 74.18
CA ALA A 415 55.42 59.22 74.51
C ALA A 415 55.65 59.53 76.00
N SER A 416 54.59 59.63 76.82
CA SER A 416 54.68 59.82 78.27
C SER A 416 53.69 58.97 79.11
N SER A 417 53.21 57.81 78.66
CA SER A 417 52.32 56.98 79.52
C SER A 417 52.38 55.47 79.26
N ASP A 418 53.56 54.89 79.47
CA ASP A 418 53.65 53.48 79.89
C ASP A 418 53.11 53.39 81.32
N LEU A 419 51.93 52.79 81.53
CA LEU A 419 51.47 52.06 82.74
C LEU A 419 49.93 51.95 82.88
N LEU A 420 49.15 51.62 81.85
CA LEU A 420 47.73 51.23 82.05
C LEU A 420 47.26 50.09 81.12
N ASN A 421 48.02 48.98 81.08
CA ASN A 421 47.61 47.72 80.41
C ASN A 421 46.95 46.71 81.36
N THR A 422 46.13 47.15 82.33
CA THR A 422 45.40 46.25 83.25
C THR A 422 43.97 46.71 83.57
N SER A 423 43.20 47.19 82.57
CA SER A 423 41.77 47.47 82.77
C SER A 423 40.84 46.98 81.65
N LEU A 424 41.32 46.10 80.77
CA LEU A 424 40.54 45.56 79.64
C LEU A 424 40.04 44.12 79.84
N LEU A 425 39.81 43.68 81.08
CA LEU A 425 39.20 42.37 81.35
C LEU A 425 37.89 42.42 82.16
N GLN A 426 37.31 43.59 82.42
CA GLN A 426 36.13 43.68 83.29
C GLN A 426 35.00 44.59 82.79
N SER A 427 34.77 44.62 81.47
CA SER A 427 33.59 45.29 80.90
C SER A 427 33.21 44.81 79.49
N SER A 428 33.19 43.49 79.27
CA SER A 428 32.42 42.91 78.17
C SER A 428 31.51 41.79 78.69
N MET A 429 30.55 42.19 79.53
CA MET A 429 29.28 41.49 79.65
C MET A 429 28.49 41.68 78.34
N ASN A 430 28.91 41.01 77.27
CA ASN A 430 28.12 40.83 76.06
C ASN A 430 27.88 39.33 75.89
N THR A 431 26.99 38.80 76.72
CA THR A 431 26.29 37.55 76.43
C THR A 431 25.41 37.80 75.20
N THR A 432 25.90 37.53 73.99
CA THR A 432 25.13 37.36 72.72
C THR A 432 26.03 37.25 71.48
N PRO A 433 26.92 36.24 71.40
CA PRO A 433 27.20 35.64 70.08
C PRO A 433 26.95 34.13 70.01
N GLU A 434 27.03 33.40 71.13
CA GLU A 434 26.88 31.93 71.12
C GLU A 434 25.44 31.45 70.87
N ASN A 435 24.41 32.23 71.23
CA ASN A 435 23.01 31.79 71.05
C ASN A 435 22.57 31.71 69.59
N LEU A 436 23.05 32.60 68.72
CA LEU A 436 22.63 32.57 67.31
C LEU A 436 23.34 31.47 66.54
N ALA A 437 24.65 31.31 66.76
CA ALA A 437 25.42 30.22 66.14
C ALA A 437 24.88 28.85 66.58
N THR A 438 24.61 28.67 67.87
CA THR A 438 24.02 27.43 68.40
C THR A 438 22.60 27.22 67.85
N SER A 439 21.77 28.26 67.77
CA SER A 439 20.42 28.15 67.20
C SER A 439 20.40 27.83 65.70
N VAL A 440 21.37 28.32 64.92
CA VAL A 440 21.50 27.99 63.50
C VAL A 440 21.96 26.54 63.33
N ILE A 441 22.90 26.09 64.16
CA ILE A 441 23.36 24.69 64.18
C ILE A 441 22.20 23.76 64.54
N ASP A 442 21.43 24.06 65.59
CA ASP A 442 20.27 23.26 66.01
C ASP A 442 19.18 23.21 64.93
N LYS A 443 18.94 24.33 64.23
CA LYS A 443 17.98 24.37 63.13
C LYS A 443 18.46 23.53 61.94
N GLN A 444 19.72 23.64 61.56
CA GLN A 444 20.30 22.83 60.48
C GLN A 444 20.32 21.34 60.84
N LEU A 445 20.60 21.00 62.10
CA LEU A 445 20.56 19.63 62.58
C LEU A 445 19.14 19.06 62.48
N ARG A 446 18.13 19.81 62.93
CA ARG A 446 16.72 19.39 62.84
C ARG A 446 16.22 19.25 61.40
N GLU A 447 16.63 20.15 60.51
CA GLU A 447 16.31 20.06 59.08
C GLU A 447 16.94 18.81 58.46
N LYS A 448 18.18 18.48 58.83
CA LYS A 448 18.86 17.27 58.38
C LYS A 448 18.26 15.99 58.97
N GLU A 449 17.82 16.00 60.21
CA GLU A 449 17.07 14.89 60.82
C GLU A 449 15.75 14.64 60.08
N MET A 450 14.97 15.68 59.80
CA MET A 450 13.73 15.54 59.02
C MET A 450 13.97 15.03 57.59
N GLU A 451 15.01 15.51 56.91
CA GLU A 451 15.41 15.01 55.59
C GLU A 451 15.80 13.52 55.67
N ASN A 452 16.53 13.11 56.71
CA ASN A 452 16.90 11.73 56.93
C ASN A 452 15.66 10.84 57.19
N ASP A 453 14.70 11.31 57.99
CA ASP A 453 13.44 10.60 58.25
C ASP A 453 12.58 10.45 56.99
N GLN A 454 12.55 11.47 56.13
CA GLN A 454 11.89 11.40 54.82
C GLN A 454 12.56 10.38 53.91
N LEU A 455 13.90 10.40 53.84
CA LEU A 455 14.67 9.43 53.05
C LEU A 455 14.47 8.00 53.57
N ARG A 456 14.45 7.79 54.89
CA ARG A 456 14.17 6.49 55.51
C ARG A 456 12.78 5.99 55.18
N SER A 457 11.77 6.85 55.25
CA SER A 457 10.39 6.53 54.89
C SER A 457 10.26 6.17 53.40
N ALA A 458 10.94 6.91 52.52
CA ALA A 458 10.97 6.62 51.09
C ALA A 458 11.69 5.29 50.78
N LEU A 459 12.75 4.96 51.51
CA LEU A 459 13.49 3.71 51.40
C LEU A 459 12.62 2.53 51.87
N GLU A 460 11.92 2.68 52.99
CA GLU A 460 10.98 1.67 53.49
C GLU A 460 9.83 1.44 52.51
N PHE A 461 9.25 2.50 51.96
CA PHE A 461 8.21 2.42 50.93
C PHE A 461 8.70 1.67 49.67
N ASN A 462 9.89 2.02 49.17
CA ASN A 462 10.51 1.31 48.04
C ASN A 462 10.81 -0.16 48.36
N SER A 463 11.23 -0.46 49.59
CA SER A 463 11.45 -1.83 50.05
C SER A 463 10.14 -2.63 50.07
N GLN A 464 9.05 -2.05 50.56
CA GLN A 464 7.72 -2.67 50.54
C GLN A 464 7.21 -2.87 49.11
N GLN A 465 7.42 -1.90 48.20
CA GLN A 465 7.08 -2.07 46.79
C GLN A 465 7.89 -3.21 46.15
N LYS A 466 9.19 -3.28 46.43
CA LYS A 466 10.04 -4.38 45.97
C LYS A 466 9.52 -5.73 46.47
N GLU A 467 9.20 -5.85 47.75
CA GLU A 467 8.65 -7.08 48.33
C GLU A 467 7.29 -7.45 47.71
N ASN A 468 6.45 -6.47 47.40
CA ASN A 468 5.18 -6.69 46.72
C ASN A 468 5.38 -7.20 45.29
N ILE A 469 6.28 -6.58 44.53
CA ILE A 469 6.64 -7.03 43.17
C ILE A 469 7.24 -8.45 43.23
N GLU A 470 8.10 -8.73 44.21
CA GLU A 470 8.68 -10.05 44.42
C GLU A 470 7.60 -11.10 44.71
N LYS A 471 6.63 -10.80 45.58
CA LYS A 471 5.46 -11.66 45.83
C LYS A 471 4.62 -11.87 44.57
N GLN A 472 4.42 -10.82 43.75
CA GLN A 472 3.70 -10.93 42.49
C GLN A 472 4.44 -11.80 41.47
N LEU A 473 5.76 -11.66 41.37
CA LEU A 473 6.62 -12.48 40.52
C LEU A 473 6.62 -13.95 40.98
N GLN A 474 6.70 -14.20 42.29
CA GLN A 474 6.59 -15.54 42.86
C GLN A 474 5.21 -16.17 42.57
N GLN A 475 4.13 -15.39 42.67
CA GLN A 475 2.78 -15.86 42.30
C GLN A 475 2.66 -16.17 40.81
N LEU A 476 3.25 -15.34 39.94
CA LEU A 476 3.30 -15.59 38.50
C LEU A 476 4.09 -16.86 38.19
N LEU A 477 5.28 -17.01 38.78
CA LEU A 477 6.10 -18.21 38.65
C LEU A 477 5.35 -19.46 39.10
N PHE A 478 4.71 -19.43 40.27
CA PHE A 478 3.90 -20.55 40.77
C PHE A 478 2.75 -20.91 39.83
N LYS A 479 2.04 -19.91 39.27
CA LYS A 479 1.00 -20.12 38.25
C LYS A 479 1.52 -20.77 36.98
N PHE A 480 2.70 -20.37 36.51
CA PHE A 480 3.33 -20.98 35.33
C PHE A 480 3.88 -22.39 35.60
N GLN A 481 4.29 -22.67 36.84
CA GLN A 481 4.80 -23.98 37.25
C GLN A 481 3.68 -25.04 37.39
N LEU A 482 2.46 -24.61 37.73
CA LEU A 482 1.26 -25.46 37.70
C LEU A 482 0.73 -25.72 36.28
N ALA A 483 1.10 -24.91 35.29
CA ALA A 483 0.57 -24.98 33.93
C ALA A 483 1.37 -25.90 32.98
N ASN A 484 2.58 -26.34 33.35
CA ASN A 484 3.42 -27.18 32.48
C ASN A 484 4.33 -28.13 33.28
N PRO A 485 3.94 -29.41 33.47
CA PRO A 485 4.81 -30.39 34.09
C PRO A 485 5.85 -31.02 33.13
N GLU A 486 5.85 -30.71 31.83
CA GLU A 486 6.66 -31.44 30.84
C GLU A 486 8.04 -30.84 30.46
N ASN A 487 8.42 -29.66 30.97
CA ASN A 487 9.70 -29.01 30.62
C ASN A 487 10.68 -28.88 31.80
N SER A 488 10.76 -29.93 32.61
CA SER A 488 11.49 -29.96 33.89
C SER A 488 13.02 -29.91 33.79
N SER A 489 13.65 -30.09 32.62
CA SER A 489 15.13 -30.11 32.54
C SER A 489 15.78 -28.74 32.34
N SER A 490 15.19 -27.89 31.48
CA SER A 490 15.76 -26.57 31.16
C SER A 490 15.42 -25.51 32.21
N GLN A 491 14.25 -25.61 32.85
CA GLN A 491 13.85 -24.71 33.94
C GLN A 491 14.66 -24.94 35.22
N LEU A 492 15.05 -26.19 35.53
CA LEU A 492 15.90 -26.50 36.69
C LEU A 492 17.29 -25.87 36.57
N LYS A 493 17.87 -25.86 35.36
CA LYS A 493 19.16 -25.19 35.10
C LYS A 493 19.05 -23.66 35.25
N MET A 494 17.97 -23.06 34.77
CA MET A 494 17.77 -21.62 34.89
C MET A 494 17.52 -21.21 36.35
N LEU A 495 16.72 -21.97 37.09
CA LEU A 495 16.49 -21.77 38.53
C LEU A 495 17.77 -21.95 39.36
N GLN A 496 18.65 -22.89 38.98
CA GLN A 496 19.94 -23.08 39.63
C GLN A 496 20.90 -21.90 39.40
N ILE A 497 20.91 -21.32 38.19
CA ILE A 497 21.69 -20.12 37.87
C ILE A 497 21.16 -18.89 38.63
N ILE A 498 19.84 -18.72 38.71
CA ILE A 498 19.21 -17.63 39.47
C ILE A 498 19.48 -17.79 40.97
N GLY A 499 19.41 -19.02 41.50
CA GLY A 499 19.77 -19.31 42.90
C GLY A 499 21.23 -18.95 43.22
N GLN A 500 22.17 -19.31 42.33
CA GLN A 500 23.59 -18.97 42.48
C GLN A 500 23.83 -17.46 42.41
N GLY A 501 23.12 -16.74 41.53
CA GLY A 501 23.20 -15.27 41.45
C GLY A 501 22.67 -14.57 42.71
N MET A 502 21.59 -15.09 43.29
CA MET A 502 21.00 -14.57 44.54
C MET A 502 21.91 -14.80 45.75
N GLU A 503 22.60 -15.95 45.84
CA GLU A 503 23.60 -16.20 46.88
C GLU A 503 24.79 -15.25 46.76
N GLN A 504 25.31 -15.03 45.55
CA GLN A 504 26.42 -14.09 45.31
C GLN A 504 26.04 -12.65 45.69
N LEU A 505 24.82 -12.21 45.36
CA LEU A 505 24.32 -10.90 45.75
C LEU A 505 24.15 -10.77 47.28
N THR A 506 23.74 -11.85 47.95
CA THR A 506 23.59 -11.86 49.41
C THR A 506 24.95 -11.77 50.11
N VAL A 507 25.96 -12.48 49.60
CA VAL A 507 27.35 -12.39 50.08
C VAL A 507 27.91 -10.99 49.82
N SER A 508 27.72 -10.44 48.61
CA SER A 508 28.19 -9.09 48.26
C SER A 508 27.54 -8.00 49.13
N LYS A 509 26.25 -8.15 49.46
CA LYS A 509 25.54 -7.25 50.36
C LYS A 509 26.08 -7.33 51.80
N GLY A 510 26.43 -8.53 52.27
CA GLY A 510 27.05 -8.72 53.59
C GLY A 510 28.42 -8.05 53.70
N VAL A 511 29.25 -8.19 52.66
CA VAL A 511 30.57 -7.54 52.58
C VAL A 511 30.43 -6.02 52.57
N GLU A 512 29.48 -5.48 51.80
CA GLU A 512 29.31 -4.03 51.73
C GLU A 512 28.70 -3.45 53.02
N GLN A 513 27.83 -4.20 53.69
CA GLN A 513 27.31 -3.81 55.01
C GLN A 513 28.42 -3.79 56.08
N GLN A 514 29.36 -4.74 56.03
CA GLN A 514 30.50 -4.76 56.93
C GLN A 514 31.43 -3.57 56.68
N ARG A 515 31.69 -3.24 55.41
CA ARG A 515 32.47 -2.06 55.02
C ARG A 515 31.83 -0.75 55.48
N VAL A 516 30.50 -0.63 55.41
CA VAL A 516 29.78 0.55 55.92
C VAL A 516 29.91 0.66 57.44
N ASN A 517 29.86 -0.45 58.18
CA ASN A 517 30.04 -0.45 59.63
C ASN A 517 31.48 -0.14 60.07
N GLU A 518 32.50 -0.42 59.25
CA GLU A 518 33.90 -0.05 59.54
C GLU A 518 34.20 1.43 59.28
N LEU A 519 33.33 2.13 58.54
CA LEU A 519 33.46 3.56 58.20
C LEU A 519 32.63 4.49 59.11
N GLN A 520 31.79 3.93 59.99
CA GLN A 520 31.07 4.63 61.05
C GLN A 520 31.82 4.48 62.37
#